data_AF-A0A317JRJ2-F1
#
_entry.id   AF-A0A317JRJ2-F1
#
_cell.length_a   1.000
_cell.length_b   1.000
_cell.length_c   1.000
_cell.angle_alpha   90.00
_cell.angle_beta   90.00
_cell.angle_gamma   90.00
#
_symmetry.space_group_name_H-M   'P 1'
#
loop_
_entity.id
_entity.type
_entity.pdbx_description
1 polymer ?
#
loop_
_entity_poly.entity_id
_entity_poly.type
_entity_poly.pdbx_seq_one_letter_code
_entity_poly.pdbx_strand_id
1 'polypeptide(L)'
;MRLNTLKRAAVAFALALPGAAIATVVAAPAAHADGCYTWQRTLYQGRSGSDVRQLQIRVAGWAAYRSVVHVDGVYGPETTAAVKRFQAAYGLRADGVAGPQTFNKLYQLQDNDCSTAHFSYRELDGGCGQGGFSGGPLSATSTKANATRTMWKLEALRHKLGDRPLYVRSGFRSTSCNRQVGGASKSQHLYGTAADVVSGGATLCQVARAARSDGFSGIYGPGYPGHSNHVHVDSRRENTSDGLANTTSWSAPNCGVR
;
A
#
# COMPACT_ATOMS: atom_id res chain seq x y z
N MET A 1 62.29 -16.36 -74.58
CA MET A 1 60.88 -16.01 -74.89
C MET A 1 60.04 -16.78 -73.87
N ARG A 2 59.40 -16.24 -72.83
CA ARG A 2 58.86 -14.91 -72.51
C ARG A 2 59.08 -14.61 -71.01
N LEU A 3 59.35 -13.35 -70.69
CA LEU A 3 59.22 -12.78 -69.33
C LEU A 3 57.75 -12.81 -68.89
N ASN A 4 57.47 -12.91 -67.58
CA ASN A 4 56.83 -11.82 -66.84
C ASN A 4 56.58 -12.06 -65.34
N THR A 5 57.25 -11.21 -64.54
CA THR A 5 56.74 -10.41 -63.41
C THR A 5 56.11 -11.10 -62.19
N LEU A 6 56.91 -11.08 -61.12
CA LEU A 6 56.49 -11.00 -59.72
C LEU A 6 55.46 -9.88 -59.50
N LYS A 7 54.31 -10.19 -58.90
CA LYS A 7 53.46 -9.20 -58.22
C LYS A 7 53.52 -9.44 -56.71
N ARG A 8 54.13 -8.49 -56.00
CA ARG A 8 54.12 -8.38 -54.54
C ARG A 8 52.67 -8.14 -54.10
N ALA A 9 52.09 -9.04 -53.32
CA ALA A 9 50.85 -8.77 -52.61
C ALA A 9 51.21 -7.98 -51.33
N ALA A 10 50.74 -6.75 -51.23
CA ALA A 10 50.84 -5.95 -50.03
C ALA A 10 49.84 -6.49 -48.97
N VAL A 11 50.35 -6.72 -47.76
CA VAL A 11 49.57 -7.08 -46.58
C VAL A 11 48.86 -5.82 -46.06
N ALA A 12 47.54 -5.85 -45.95
CA ALA A 12 46.78 -4.87 -45.17
C ALA A 12 46.39 -5.51 -43.83
N PHE A 13 47.14 -5.20 -42.78
CA PHE A 13 46.76 -5.49 -41.40
C PHE A 13 45.71 -4.45 -40.99
N ALA A 14 44.44 -4.82 -41.00
CA ALA A 14 43.39 -3.99 -40.42
C ALA A 14 43.52 -4.05 -38.89
N LEU A 15 44.07 -2.99 -38.28
CA LEU A 15 43.97 -2.78 -36.84
C LEU A 15 42.50 -2.53 -36.49
N ALA A 16 41.82 -3.56 -36.00
CA ALA A 16 40.55 -3.40 -35.32
C ALA A 16 40.81 -2.76 -33.95
N LEU A 17 40.59 -1.45 -33.84
CA LEU A 17 40.51 -0.77 -32.55
C LEU A 17 39.31 -1.32 -31.78
N PRO A 18 39.47 -1.83 -30.53
CA PRO A 18 38.33 -2.13 -29.70
C PRO A 18 37.67 -0.82 -29.29
N GLY A 19 36.58 -0.47 -29.96
CA GLY A 19 35.72 0.64 -29.56
C GLY A 19 35.16 0.35 -28.18
N ALA A 20 35.56 1.15 -27.19
CA ALA A 20 34.94 1.14 -25.87
C ALA A 20 33.48 1.56 -26.03
N ALA A 21 32.56 0.60 -25.95
CA ALA A 21 31.14 0.88 -25.85
C ALA A 21 30.89 1.53 -24.48
N ILE A 22 30.83 2.86 -24.45
CA ILE A 22 30.37 3.60 -23.28
C ILE A 22 28.87 3.32 -23.19
N ALA A 23 28.49 2.35 -22.36
CA ALA A 23 27.09 2.13 -22.01
C ALA A 23 26.62 3.36 -21.21
N THR A 24 25.96 4.28 -21.89
CA THR A 24 25.24 5.36 -21.23
C THR A 24 24.12 4.72 -20.43
N VAL A 25 24.24 4.73 -19.11
CA VAL A 25 23.15 4.35 -18.22
C VAL A 25 22.10 5.44 -18.37
N VAL A 26 21.14 5.26 -19.27
CA VAL A 26 19.98 6.15 -19.36
C VAL A 26 19.24 5.98 -18.05
N ALA A 27 19.37 6.97 -17.16
CA ALA A 27 18.56 7.04 -15.95
C ALA A 27 17.10 7.02 -16.42
N ALA A 28 16.36 5.97 -16.03
CA ALA A 28 14.93 5.92 -16.28
C ALA A 28 14.33 7.24 -15.76
N PRO A 29 13.42 7.89 -16.51
CA PRO A 29 12.79 9.11 -16.03
C PRO A 29 12.23 8.85 -14.62
N ALA A 30 12.39 9.82 -13.73
CA ALA A 30 11.77 9.76 -12.42
C ALA A 30 10.30 9.41 -12.66
N ALA A 31 9.81 8.28 -12.14
CA ALA A 31 8.40 8.03 -12.29
C ALA A 31 7.67 9.14 -11.55
N HIS A 32 6.73 9.73 -12.27
CA HIS A 32 5.91 10.79 -11.75
C HIS A 32 4.65 10.12 -11.22
N ALA A 33 4.29 10.43 -9.97
CA ALA A 33 2.89 10.39 -9.62
C ALA A 33 2.21 11.48 -10.45
N ASP A 34 1.07 11.17 -11.04
CA ASP A 34 0.11 12.21 -11.32
C ASP A 34 -0.36 12.78 -9.96
N GLY A 35 -0.16 14.09 -9.73
CA GLY A 35 -0.79 14.90 -8.68
C GLY A 35 -0.33 14.78 -7.22
N CYS A 36 -0.15 13.58 -6.66
CA CYS A 36 -0.15 13.40 -5.20
C CYS A 36 1.20 13.66 -4.48
N TYR A 37 2.22 12.86 -4.81
CA TYR A 37 3.51 12.90 -4.12
C TYR A 37 4.60 12.25 -4.98
N THR A 38 5.78 12.88 -5.04
CA THR A 38 6.93 12.36 -5.78
C THR A 38 8.15 12.26 -4.86
N TRP A 39 8.71 11.05 -4.72
CA TRP A 39 9.94 10.83 -3.97
C TRP A 39 11.15 11.37 -4.75
N GLN A 40 11.96 12.20 -4.08
CA GLN A 40 13.12 12.87 -4.69
C GLN A 40 14.46 12.16 -4.39
N ARG A 41 14.44 11.12 -3.55
CA ARG A 41 15.64 10.38 -3.15
C ARG A 41 15.32 8.93 -2.80
N THR A 42 16.33 8.08 -2.90
CA THR A 42 16.26 6.70 -2.40
C THR A 42 16.14 6.69 -0.87
N LEU A 43 15.24 5.86 -0.35
CA LEU A 43 15.01 5.67 1.08
C LEU A 43 15.49 4.27 1.51
N TYR A 44 16.16 4.22 2.65
CA TYR A 44 16.73 3.02 3.25
C TYR A 44 16.85 3.22 4.76
N GLN A 45 17.19 2.14 5.48
CA GLN A 45 17.26 2.16 6.92
C GLN A 45 18.15 3.29 7.47
N GLY A 46 17.65 4.00 8.48
CA GLY A 46 18.30 5.16 9.10
C GLY A 46 17.88 6.50 8.50
N ARG A 47 17.17 6.54 7.36
CA ARG A 47 16.57 7.77 6.85
C ARG A 47 15.35 8.18 7.68
N SER A 48 15.09 9.46 7.75
CA SER A 48 13.88 10.02 8.34
C SER A 48 13.34 11.20 7.53
N GLY A 49 12.07 11.57 7.76
CA GLY A 49 11.45 12.73 7.12
C GLY A 49 10.02 12.48 6.66
N SER A 50 9.42 13.51 6.06
CA SER A 50 8.08 13.44 5.49
C SER A 50 7.97 12.43 4.34
N ASP A 51 9.03 12.26 3.56
CA ASP A 51 9.14 11.27 2.48
C ASP A 51 9.09 9.82 3.00
N VAL A 52 9.69 9.56 4.17
CA VAL A 52 9.58 8.29 4.88
C VAL A 52 8.15 8.08 5.38
N ARG A 53 7.49 9.10 5.93
CA ARG A 53 6.07 9.00 6.33
C ARG A 53 5.18 8.66 5.14
N GLN A 54 5.41 9.31 4.00
CA GLN A 54 4.68 9.01 2.77
C GLN A 54 4.89 7.56 2.35
N LEU A 55 6.12 7.04 2.38
CA LEU A 55 6.41 5.64 2.08
C LEU A 55 5.70 4.68 3.05
N GLN A 56 5.80 4.93 4.36
CA GLN A 56 5.17 4.10 5.40
C GLN A 56 3.65 4.00 5.21
N ILE A 57 2.98 5.06 4.77
CA ILE A 57 1.55 5.01 4.40
C ILE A 57 1.31 4.02 3.26
N ARG A 58 2.13 4.07 2.19
CA ARG A 58 1.98 3.23 1.00
C ARG A 58 2.23 1.76 1.29
N VAL A 59 3.16 1.48 2.21
CA VAL A 59 3.51 0.11 2.59
C VAL A 59 2.78 -0.39 3.85
N ALA A 60 1.78 0.34 4.35
CA ALA A 60 1.10 0.00 5.60
C ALA A 60 0.42 -1.37 5.59
N GLY A 61 -0.04 -1.82 4.41
CA GLY A 61 -0.62 -3.15 4.19
C GLY A 61 0.38 -4.30 4.07
N TRP A 62 1.68 -3.98 4.07
CA TRP A 62 2.78 -4.96 3.95
C TRP A 62 3.41 -5.28 5.31
N ALA A 63 2.58 -5.26 6.36
CA ALA A 63 2.97 -5.66 7.69
C ALA A 63 3.23 -7.18 7.80
N ALA A 64 3.62 -7.63 8.99
CA ALA A 64 3.65 -9.05 9.35
C ALA A 64 2.36 -9.46 10.08
N TYR A 65 2.20 -10.77 10.30
CA TYR A 65 1.10 -11.29 11.10
C TYR A 65 1.05 -10.64 12.49
N ARG A 66 -0.09 -10.05 12.85
CA ARG A 66 -0.30 -9.30 14.12
C ARG A 66 0.63 -8.10 14.33
N SER A 67 1.25 -7.59 13.27
CA SER A 67 2.09 -6.39 13.30
C SER A 67 1.41 -5.22 12.58
N VAL A 68 1.94 -4.02 12.78
CA VAL A 68 1.56 -2.79 12.08
C VAL A 68 2.81 -2.19 11.41
N VAL A 69 2.62 -1.18 10.56
CA VAL A 69 3.69 -0.29 10.08
C VAL A 69 3.45 1.10 10.69
N HIS A 70 4.27 1.51 11.64
CA HIS A 70 4.20 2.82 12.28
C HIS A 70 4.59 3.90 11.27
N VAL A 71 3.80 4.99 11.23
CA VAL A 71 4.03 6.15 10.35
C VAL A 71 4.62 7.31 11.16
N ASP A 72 5.80 7.04 11.71
CA ASP A 72 6.58 7.95 12.54
C ASP A 72 7.57 8.80 11.73
N GLY A 73 7.80 8.45 10.46
CA GLY A 73 8.77 9.10 9.59
C GLY A 73 10.20 8.63 9.82
N VAL A 74 10.39 7.50 10.47
CA VAL A 74 11.69 6.87 10.70
C VAL A 74 11.76 5.54 9.93
N TYR A 75 12.76 5.43 9.06
CA TYR A 75 12.99 4.21 8.29
C TYR A 75 13.75 3.21 9.16
N GLY A 76 13.03 2.55 10.08
CA GLY A 76 13.54 1.50 10.94
C GLY A 76 13.39 0.09 10.35
N PRO A 77 13.71 -0.96 11.13
CA PRO A 77 13.59 -2.36 10.72
C PRO A 77 12.17 -2.76 10.27
N GLU A 78 11.14 -2.17 10.89
CA GLU A 78 9.74 -2.40 10.53
C GLU A 78 9.43 -1.91 9.11
N THR A 79 9.82 -0.68 8.79
CA THR A 79 9.71 -0.10 7.44
C THR A 79 10.53 -0.92 6.43
N THR A 80 11.77 -1.29 6.77
CA THR A 80 12.61 -2.17 5.92
C THR A 80 11.91 -3.47 5.59
N ALA A 81 11.32 -4.14 6.58
CA ALA A 81 10.62 -5.40 6.38
C ALA A 81 9.35 -5.23 5.55
N ALA A 82 8.59 -4.14 5.74
CA ALA A 82 7.40 -3.84 4.94
C ALA A 82 7.76 -3.58 3.47
N VAL A 83 8.83 -2.82 3.21
CA VAL A 83 9.32 -2.58 1.84
C VAL A 83 9.78 -3.88 1.18
N LYS A 84 10.48 -4.77 1.89
CA LYS A 84 10.84 -6.10 1.35
C LYS A 84 9.63 -6.93 0.96
N ARG A 85 8.57 -6.93 1.77
CA ARG A 85 7.33 -7.66 1.48
C ARG A 85 6.60 -7.07 0.26
N PHE A 86 6.49 -5.74 0.21
CA PHE A 86 5.95 -5.04 -0.96
C PHE A 86 6.73 -5.40 -2.23
N GLN A 87 8.06 -5.28 -2.19
CA GLN A 87 8.93 -5.60 -3.32
C GLN A 87 8.75 -7.05 -3.78
N ALA A 88 8.79 -8.01 -2.85
CA ALA A 88 8.61 -9.42 -3.15
C ALA A 88 7.23 -9.72 -3.78
N ALA A 89 6.16 -9.12 -3.24
CA ALA A 89 4.81 -9.34 -3.75
C ALA A 89 4.63 -8.85 -5.19
N TYR A 90 5.30 -7.75 -5.54
CA TYR A 90 5.24 -7.18 -6.89
C TYR A 90 6.41 -7.59 -7.81
N GLY A 91 7.13 -8.65 -7.48
CA GLY A 91 8.19 -9.21 -8.34
C GLY A 91 9.42 -8.33 -8.50
N LEU A 92 9.66 -7.40 -7.56
CA LEU A 92 10.86 -6.57 -7.50
C LEU A 92 11.96 -7.27 -6.68
N ARG A 93 13.20 -6.79 -6.79
CA ARG A 93 14.28 -7.19 -5.87
C ARG A 93 13.91 -6.78 -4.44
N ALA A 94 13.76 -7.75 -3.54
CA ALA A 94 13.36 -7.54 -2.15
C ALA A 94 14.55 -7.16 -1.23
N ASP A 95 15.23 -6.06 -1.53
CA ASP A 95 16.39 -5.57 -0.76
C ASP A 95 16.02 -4.68 0.43
N GLY A 96 14.78 -4.18 0.50
CA GLY A 96 14.33 -3.28 1.55
C GLY A 96 14.78 -1.84 1.36
N VAL A 97 15.29 -1.50 0.18
CA VAL A 97 15.66 -0.14 -0.23
C VAL A 97 14.59 0.39 -1.19
N ALA A 98 13.88 1.43 -0.80
CA ALA A 98 12.92 2.08 -1.67
C ALA A 98 13.65 3.03 -2.63
N GLY A 99 14.03 2.50 -3.79
CA GLY A 99 14.59 3.24 -4.93
C GLY A 99 13.60 3.37 -6.10
N PRO A 100 14.06 3.80 -7.29
CA PRO A 100 13.20 4.07 -8.44
C PRO A 100 12.22 2.95 -8.77
N GLN A 101 12.65 1.68 -8.83
CA GLN A 101 11.73 0.57 -9.13
C GLN A 101 10.61 0.41 -8.10
N THR A 102 10.89 0.65 -6.82
CA THR A 102 9.88 0.62 -5.76
C THR A 102 8.89 1.77 -5.92
N PHE A 103 9.38 2.99 -6.16
CA PHE A 103 8.53 4.17 -6.36
C PHE A 103 7.68 4.04 -7.62
N ASN A 104 8.25 3.61 -8.74
CA ASN A 104 7.53 3.34 -9.99
C ASN A 104 6.33 2.41 -9.75
N LYS A 105 6.53 1.35 -8.95
CA LYS A 105 5.43 0.44 -8.62
C LYS A 105 4.38 1.09 -7.72
N LEU A 106 4.79 1.90 -6.75
CA LEU A 106 3.85 2.67 -5.92
C LEU A 106 3.02 3.67 -6.73
N TYR A 107 3.61 4.33 -7.72
CA TYR A 107 2.88 5.26 -8.58
C TYR A 107 1.84 4.56 -9.45
N GLN A 108 2.11 3.34 -9.93
CA GLN A 108 1.10 2.55 -10.65
C GLN A 108 -0.12 2.17 -9.79
N LEU A 109 0.05 2.17 -8.46
CA LEU A 109 -1.01 1.84 -7.50
C LEU A 109 -1.67 3.08 -6.91
N GLN A 110 -1.17 4.28 -7.24
CA GLN A 110 -1.62 5.54 -6.66
C GLN A 110 -2.46 6.32 -7.67
N ASP A 111 -3.54 6.92 -7.20
CA ASP A 111 -4.34 7.87 -7.98
C ASP A 111 -3.96 9.33 -7.63
N ASN A 112 -4.46 10.29 -8.40
CA ASN A 112 -4.04 11.69 -8.40
C ASN A 112 -4.25 12.40 -7.06
N ASP A 113 -5.23 11.94 -6.30
CA ASP A 113 -5.62 12.51 -5.00
C ASP A 113 -4.98 11.80 -3.78
N CYS A 114 -3.98 10.95 -4.03
CA CYS A 114 -3.31 10.08 -3.05
C CYS A 114 -4.11 8.86 -2.60
N SER A 115 -5.31 8.64 -3.12
CA SER A 115 -5.98 7.35 -2.98
C SER A 115 -5.27 6.28 -3.82
N THR A 116 -5.86 5.10 -3.92
CA THR A 116 -5.25 3.96 -4.61
C THR A 116 -5.97 3.71 -5.92
N ALA A 117 -5.33 2.95 -6.83
CA ALA A 117 -5.92 2.59 -8.11
C ALA A 117 -7.28 1.87 -7.99
N HIS A 118 -7.58 1.23 -6.85
CA HIS A 118 -8.80 0.43 -6.68
C HIS A 118 -9.72 0.87 -5.53
N PHE A 119 -9.31 1.84 -4.71
CA PHE A 119 -10.12 2.38 -3.63
C PHE A 119 -10.05 3.90 -3.65
N SER A 120 -11.21 4.53 -3.69
CA SER A 120 -11.36 5.99 -3.79
C SER A 120 -11.90 6.60 -2.49
N TYR A 121 -11.63 7.88 -2.28
CA TYR A 121 -12.24 8.62 -1.17
C TYR A 121 -13.77 8.62 -1.22
N ARG A 122 -14.37 8.67 -2.42
CA ARG A 122 -15.82 8.65 -2.57
C ARG A 122 -16.42 7.34 -2.06
N GLU A 123 -15.81 6.22 -2.43
CA GLU A 123 -16.23 4.89 -1.96
C GLU A 123 -16.10 4.78 -0.44
N LEU A 124 -14.96 5.24 0.12
CA LEU A 124 -14.72 5.15 1.55
C LEU A 124 -15.56 6.15 2.38
N ASP A 125 -15.92 7.32 1.84
CA ASP A 125 -16.86 8.25 2.52
C ASP A 125 -18.30 7.73 2.49
N GLY A 126 -18.70 7.11 1.37
CA GLY A 126 -20.04 6.54 1.18
C GLY A 126 -21.19 7.55 1.30
N GLY A 127 -20.89 8.86 1.28
CA GLY A 127 -21.85 9.95 1.53
C GLY A 127 -22.04 10.30 3.01
N CYS A 128 -21.50 9.51 3.93
CA CYS A 128 -21.70 9.72 5.36
C CYS A 128 -20.94 10.92 5.92
N GLY A 129 -19.86 11.34 5.26
CA GLY A 129 -19.10 12.55 5.57
C GLY A 129 -19.36 13.69 4.60
N GLN A 130 -20.51 13.68 3.92
CA GLN A 130 -20.90 14.69 2.94
C GLN A 130 -19.88 14.84 1.79
N GLY A 131 -19.14 13.77 1.47
CA GLY A 131 -18.08 13.78 0.45
C GLY A 131 -16.75 14.38 0.92
N GLY A 132 -16.64 14.77 2.20
CA GLY A 132 -15.48 15.45 2.76
C GLY A 132 -14.97 14.86 4.07
N PHE A 133 -15.41 13.66 4.48
CA PHE A 133 -15.03 13.05 5.76
C PHE A 133 -15.36 13.92 6.98
N SER A 134 -16.47 14.67 6.92
CA SER A 134 -16.90 15.60 7.97
C SER A 134 -17.84 14.93 9.01
N GLY A 135 -18.04 15.59 10.15
CA GLY A 135 -19.02 15.17 11.16
C GLY A 135 -18.58 14.02 12.08
N GLY A 136 -17.31 13.59 11.99
CA GLY A 136 -16.67 12.71 12.95
C GLY A 136 -15.97 13.49 14.09
N PRO A 137 -15.32 12.78 15.03
CA PRO A 137 -14.59 13.40 16.15
C PRO A 137 -13.31 14.13 15.74
N LEU A 138 -12.75 13.79 14.58
CA LEU A 138 -11.52 14.40 14.04
C LEU A 138 -11.84 15.46 12.99
N SER A 139 -10.85 16.32 12.70
CA SER A 139 -10.92 17.19 11.52
C SER A 139 -10.97 16.35 10.24
N ALA A 140 -11.66 16.86 9.21
CA ALA A 140 -11.75 16.23 7.89
C ALA A 140 -10.37 15.83 7.34
N THR A 141 -9.36 16.69 7.49
CA THR A 141 -7.97 16.40 7.07
C THR A 141 -7.37 15.20 7.79
N SER A 142 -7.56 15.10 9.11
CA SER A 142 -7.02 13.99 9.91
C SER A 142 -7.75 12.68 9.58
N THR A 143 -9.07 12.74 9.45
CA THR A 143 -9.88 11.60 9.02
C THR A 143 -9.49 11.13 7.62
N LYS A 144 -9.27 12.07 6.69
CA LYS A 144 -8.84 11.78 5.33
C LYS A 144 -7.46 11.12 5.31
N ALA A 145 -6.51 11.57 6.14
CA ALA A 145 -5.20 10.93 6.26
C ALA A 145 -5.28 9.49 6.80
N ASN A 146 -6.17 9.23 7.76
CA ASN A 146 -6.46 7.88 8.24
C ASN A 146 -7.08 7.02 7.14
N ALA A 147 -8.06 7.57 6.41
CA ALA A 147 -8.71 6.94 5.27
C ALA A 147 -7.70 6.56 4.17
N THR A 148 -6.73 7.44 3.86
CA THR A 148 -5.63 7.13 2.93
C THR A 148 -4.89 5.88 3.36
N ARG A 149 -4.48 5.78 4.64
CA ARG A 149 -3.79 4.59 5.16
C ARG A 149 -4.67 3.34 5.09
N THR A 150 -5.96 3.47 5.42
CA THR A 150 -6.93 2.37 5.29
C THR A 150 -6.98 1.85 3.85
N MET A 151 -7.07 2.74 2.85
CA MET A 151 -7.06 2.34 1.43
C MET A 151 -5.77 1.63 1.02
N TRP A 152 -4.60 2.10 1.45
CA TRP A 152 -3.32 1.41 1.15
C TRP A 152 -3.20 0.03 1.80
N LYS A 153 -3.83 -0.19 2.96
CA LYS A 153 -3.95 -1.54 3.55
C LYS A 153 -4.92 -2.42 2.76
N LEU A 154 -6.04 -1.86 2.29
CA LEU A 154 -6.99 -2.56 1.43
C LEU A 154 -6.39 -2.93 0.07
N GLU A 155 -5.54 -2.08 -0.51
CA GLU A 155 -4.81 -2.36 -1.75
C GLU A 155 -3.89 -3.57 -1.60
N ALA A 156 -3.14 -3.66 -0.49
CA ALA A 156 -2.33 -4.84 -0.19
C ALA A 156 -3.20 -6.10 0.00
N LEU A 157 -4.32 -5.97 0.71
CA LEU A 157 -5.26 -7.08 0.93
C LEU A 157 -5.87 -7.56 -0.39
N ARG A 158 -6.29 -6.65 -1.27
CA ARG A 158 -6.79 -6.95 -2.62
C ARG A 158 -5.75 -7.73 -3.42
N HIS A 159 -4.48 -7.30 -3.40
CA HIS A 159 -3.40 -7.99 -4.10
C HIS A 159 -3.16 -9.40 -3.53
N LYS A 160 -3.09 -9.56 -2.20
CA LYS A 160 -2.94 -10.87 -1.55
C LYS A 160 -4.11 -11.83 -1.79
N LEU A 161 -5.29 -11.31 -2.13
CA LEU A 161 -6.47 -12.09 -2.51
C LEU A 161 -6.53 -12.43 -4.01
N GLY A 162 -5.47 -12.13 -4.77
CA GLY A 162 -5.33 -12.50 -6.18
C GLY A 162 -5.89 -11.46 -7.14
N ASP A 163 -5.78 -10.17 -6.80
CA ASP A 163 -6.12 -9.03 -7.66
C ASP A 163 -7.57 -9.01 -8.18
N ARG A 164 -8.48 -9.68 -7.47
CA ARG A 164 -9.93 -9.59 -7.71
C ARG A 164 -10.52 -8.39 -6.98
N PRO A 165 -11.65 -7.84 -7.47
CA PRO A 165 -12.32 -6.73 -6.78
C PRO A 165 -12.59 -7.04 -5.30
N LEU A 166 -12.22 -6.08 -4.45
CA LEU A 166 -12.59 -5.99 -3.04
C LEU A 166 -13.37 -4.69 -2.90
N TYR A 167 -14.60 -4.78 -2.42
CA TYR A 167 -15.55 -3.66 -2.37
C TYR A 167 -15.73 -3.19 -0.94
N VAL A 168 -15.71 -1.88 -0.74
CA VAL A 168 -16.06 -1.26 0.54
C VAL A 168 -17.57 -1.07 0.60
N ARG A 169 -18.21 -1.73 1.57
CA ARG A 169 -19.65 -1.58 1.86
C ARG A 169 -19.92 -0.41 2.81
N SER A 170 -19.00 -0.14 3.73
CA SER A 170 -19.04 1.00 4.64
C SER A 170 -17.62 1.39 5.02
N GLY A 171 -17.26 2.66 4.87
CA GLY A 171 -15.97 3.19 5.30
C GLY A 171 -16.15 4.20 6.43
N PHE A 172 -15.80 5.45 6.22
CA PHE A 172 -16.05 6.51 7.19
C PHE A 172 -17.53 6.66 7.53
N ARG A 173 -17.83 6.90 8.81
CA ARG A 173 -19.15 7.30 9.27
C ARG A 173 -19.03 8.58 10.09
N SER A 174 -19.80 9.61 9.75
CA SER A 174 -20.02 10.72 10.68
C SER A 174 -20.71 10.22 11.95
N THR A 175 -20.68 11.00 13.03
CA THR A 175 -21.36 10.68 14.28
C THR A 175 -22.85 10.43 14.07
N SER A 176 -23.48 11.19 13.16
CA SER A 176 -24.89 11.01 12.80
C SER A 176 -25.12 9.67 12.08
N CYS A 177 -24.37 9.40 11.01
CA CYS A 177 -24.45 8.13 10.29
C CYS A 177 -24.21 6.92 11.19
N ASN A 178 -23.20 6.99 12.06
CA ASN A 178 -22.86 5.89 12.95
C ASN A 178 -24.01 5.59 13.93
N ARG A 179 -24.69 6.61 14.46
CA ARG A 179 -25.89 6.41 15.29
C ARG A 179 -27.05 5.81 14.52
N GLN A 180 -27.29 6.24 13.27
CA GLN A 180 -28.39 5.73 12.43
C GLN A 180 -28.28 4.22 12.18
N VAL A 181 -27.07 3.69 12.08
CA VAL A 181 -26.81 2.25 11.92
C VAL A 181 -26.63 1.51 13.24
N GLY A 182 -26.85 2.16 14.39
CA GLY A 182 -26.66 1.56 15.72
C GLY A 182 -25.19 1.22 16.04
N GLY A 183 -24.24 1.92 15.42
CA GLY A 183 -22.81 1.69 15.61
C GLY A 183 -22.32 2.08 17.01
N ALA A 184 -21.28 1.41 17.48
CA ALA A 184 -20.65 1.71 18.77
C ALA A 184 -20.18 3.17 18.85
N SER A 185 -20.27 3.77 20.03
CA SER A 185 -19.89 5.19 20.27
C SER A 185 -18.42 5.48 19.99
N LYS A 186 -17.54 4.48 20.16
CA LYS A 186 -16.11 4.54 19.88
C LYS A 186 -15.70 3.71 18.64
N SER A 187 -16.61 3.61 17.68
CA SER A 187 -16.38 2.89 16.41
C SER A 187 -15.21 3.49 15.64
N GLN A 188 -14.35 2.64 15.09
CA GLN A 188 -13.21 3.06 14.26
C GLN A 188 -13.64 3.69 12.92
N HIS A 189 -14.87 3.43 12.47
CA HIS A 189 -15.44 4.11 11.30
C HIS A 189 -15.54 5.64 11.49
N LEU A 190 -15.68 6.11 12.74
CA LEU A 190 -15.73 7.54 13.07
C LEU A 190 -14.41 8.27 12.81
N TYR A 191 -13.30 7.53 12.69
CA TYR A 191 -11.94 8.07 12.63
C TYR A 191 -11.29 7.86 11.26
N GLY A 192 -12.02 7.27 10.29
CA GLY A 192 -11.47 6.91 8.98
C GLY A 192 -10.50 5.72 9.01
N THR A 193 -10.44 5.00 10.13
CA THR A 193 -9.49 3.89 10.37
C THR A 193 -10.09 2.52 10.12
N ALA A 194 -11.33 2.43 9.60
CA ALA A 194 -12.05 1.18 9.39
C ALA A 194 -12.76 1.10 8.04
N ALA A 195 -12.99 -0.13 7.59
CA ALA A 195 -13.82 -0.46 6.45
C ALA A 195 -14.51 -1.82 6.64
N ASP A 196 -15.75 -1.90 6.19
CA ASP A 196 -16.51 -3.14 6.03
C ASP A 196 -16.39 -3.57 4.57
N VAL A 197 -15.80 -4.74 4.32
CA VAL A 197 -15.45 -5.18 2.96
C VAL A 197 -16.05 -6.53 2.57
N VAL A 198 -16.26 -6.70 1.27
CA VAL A 198 -16.61 -7.98 0.63
C VAL A 198 -15.76 -8.16 -0.63
N SER A 199 -15.43 -9.39 -1.00
CA SER A 199 -14.68 -9.67 -2.23
C SER A 199 -15.58 -10.28 -3.30
N GLY A 200 -15.32 -9.91 -4.56
CA GLY A 200 -15.96 -10.53 -5.73
C GLY A 200 -15.43 -11.92 -6.08
N GLY A 201 -14.38 -12.40 -5.40
CA GLY A 201 -13.83 -13.74 -5.70
C GLY A 201 -13.08 -14.43 -4.57
N ALA A 202 -13.18 -13.93 -3.35
CA ALA A 202 -12.74 -14.60 -2.14
C ALA A 202 -13.91 -14.68 -1.13
N THR A 203 -14.00 -15.78 -0.39
CA THR A 203 -14.98 -15.92 0.69
C THR A 203 -14.66 -14.96 1.85
N LEU A 204 -15.65 -14.61 2.66
CA LEU A 204 -15.43 -13.79 3.87
C LEU A 204 -14.36 -14.39 4.79
N CYS A 205 -14.26 -15.72 4.88
CA CYS A 205 -13.20 -16.37 5.65
C CYS A 205 -11.81 -16.26 5.02
N GLN A 206 -11.70 -16.24 3.68
CA GLN A 206 -10.43 -15.95 3.02
C GLN A 206 -10.00 -14.49 3.29
N VAL A 207 -10.93 -13.54 3.19
CA VAL A 207 -10.69 -12.12 3.49
C VAL A 207 -10.23 -11.95 4.95
N ALA A 208 -10.98 -12.49 5.92
CA ALA A 208 -10.66 -12.37 7.34
C ALA A 208 -9.30 -13.01 7.70
N ARG A 209 -8.95 -14.14 7.08
CA ARG A 209 -7.64 -14.79 7.31
C ARG A 209 -6.48 -14.02 6.70
N ALA A 210 -6.66 -13.47 5.50
CA ALA A 210 -5.63 -12.71 4.80
C ALA A 210 -5.31 -11.39 5.52
N ALA A 211 -6.34 -10.63 5.94
CA ALA A 211 -6.22 -9.33 6.60
C ALA A 211 -5.32 -9.31 7.85
N ARG A 212 -5.07 -10.47 8.47
CA ARG A 212 -4.20 -10.65 9.64
C ARG A 212 -2.74 -10.25 9.41
N SER A 213 -2.31 -10.13 8.15
CA SER A 213 -0.96 -9.73 7.75
C SER A 213 -0.90 -8.33 7.13
N ASP A 214 -1.96 -7.55 7.25
CA ASP A 214 -2.18 -6.33 6.44
C ASP A 214 -2.20 -5.07 7.31
N GLY A 215 -1.70 -5.18 8.54
CA GLY A 215 -1.67 -4.07 9.49
C GLY A 215 -3.02 -3.78 10.15
N PHE A 216 -4.04 -4.63 9.94
CA PHE A 216 -5.33 -4.48 10.62
C PHE A 216 -5.27 -5.06 12.03
N SER A 217 -5.49 -4.19 13.01
CA SER A 217 -5.55 -4.57 14.42
C SER A 217 -6.94 -4.95 14.90
N GLY A 218 -7.98 -4.61 14.15
CA GLY A 218 -9.33 -5.13 14.35
C GLY A 218 -9.81 -5.89 13.12
N ILE A 219 -10.34 -7.09 13.32
CA ILE A 219 -10.89 -7.94 12.26
C ILE A 219 -12.11 -8.65 12.83
N TYR A 220 -13.29 -8.37 12.28
CA TYR A 220 -14.52 -9.08 12.64
C TYR A 220 -15.21 -9.64 11.41
N GLY A 221 -15.75 -10.85 11.51
CA GLY A 221 -16.35 -11.53 10.37
C GLY A 221 -17.26 -12.68 10.79
N PRO A 222 -17.48 -13.67 9.91
CA PRO A 222 -18.47 -14.72 10.13
C PRO A 222 -18.35 -15.41 11.50
N GLY A 223 -19.48 -15.42 12.21
CA GLY A 223 -19.62 -15.96 13.56
C GLY A 223 -19.44 -14.93 14.69
N TYR A 224 -18.99 -13.71 14.39
CA TYR A 224 -19.05 -12.60 15.33
C TYR A 224 -20.38 -11.83 15.15
N PRO A 225 -21.06 -11.40 16.24
CA PRO A 225 -22.38 -10.76 16.16
C PRO A 225 -22.40 -9.58 15.19
N GLY A 226 -23.36 -9.56 14.27
CA GLY A 226 -23.53 -8.50 13.27
C GLY A 226 -22.58 -8.54 12.06
N HIS A 227 -21.69 -9.54 11.95
CA HIS A 227 -20.64 -9.59 10.93
C HIS A 227 -20.69 -10.85 10.04
N SER A 228 -21.88 -11.36 9.75
CA SER A 228 -22.07 -12.58 8.94
C SER A 228 -21.97 -12.36 7.42
N ASN A 229 -22.13 -11.12 6.95
CA ASN A 229 -22.23 -10.77 5.53
C ASN A 229 -21.11 -9.84 5.01
N HIS A 230 -20.14 -9.49 5.85
CA HIS A 230 -18.97 -8.69 5.50
C HIS A 230 -17.80 -9.06 6.43
N VAL A 231 -16.60 -8.57 6.11
CA VAL A 231 -15.48 -8.53 7.06
C VAL A 231 -15.23 -7.08 7.42
N HIS A 232 -15.35 -6.76 8.70
CA HIS A 232 -14.87 -5.50 9.25
C HIS A 232 -13.36 -5.57 9.45
N VAL A 233 -12.66 -4.55 8.99
CA VAL A 233 -11.22 -4.36 9.24
C VAL A 233 -10.96 -2.96 9.77
N ASP A 234 -10.10 -2.83 10.78
CA ASP A 234 -9.71 -1.54 11.32
C ASP A 234 -8.28 -1.46 11.84
N SER A 235 -7.80 -0.23 12.01
CA SER A 235 -6.48 0.12 12.52
C SER A 235 -6.52 0.72 13.93
N ARG A 236 -7.35 0.19 14.85
CA ARG A 236 -7.47 0.70 16.24
C ARG A 236 -6.16 0.89 17.00
N ARG A 237 -5.11 0.09 16.74
CA ARG A 237 -3.80 0.29 17.38
C ARG A 237 -3.11 1.59 16.98
N GLU A 238 -3.54 2.18 15.88
CA GLU A 238 -3.02 3.41 15.30
C GLU A 238 -3.90 4.62 15.60
N ASN A 239 -5.04 4.42 16.29
CA ASN A 239 -5.95 5.48 16.71
C ASN A 239 -5.71 5.80 18.18
N THR A 240 -5.17 6.97 18.48
CA THR A 240 -4.98 7.45 19.87
C THR A 240 -6.05 8.44 20.31
N SER A 241 -7.08 8.67 19.49
CA SER A 241 -8.09 9.72 19.69
C SER A 241 -9.45 9.19 20.18
N ASP A 242 -9.60 7.89 20.41
CA ASP A 242 -10.83 7.26 20.90
C ASP A 242 -10.82 6.98 22.43
N GLY A 243 -9.68 7.20 23.08
CA GLY A 243 -9.48 6.91 24.50
C GLY A 243 -9.70 5.44 24.84
N LEU A 244 -9.40 4.51 23.91
CA LEU A 244 -9.37 3.07 24.14
C LEU A 244 -7.94 2.56 24.25
N ALA A 245 -7.79 1.35 24.82
CA ALA A 245 -6.52 0.66 24.82
C ALA A 245 -6.19 0.16 23.39
N ASN A 246 -5.00 0.51 22.91
CA ASN A 246 -4.49 0.12 21.59
C ASN A 246 -4.11 -1.37 21.56
N THR A 247 -5.12 -2.23 21.48
CA THR A 247 -4.99 -3.68 21.44
C THR A 247 -5.37 -4.26 20.09
N THR A 248 -4.85 -5.45 19.78
CA THR A 248 -5.33 -6.24 18.64
C THR A 248 -6.52 -7.08 19.07
N SER A 249 -7.63 -7.02 18.34
CA SER A 249 -8.85 -7.79 18.60
C SER A 249 -9.39 -8.37 17.30
N TRP A 250 -9.31 -9.68 17.16
CA TRP A 250 -9.81 -10.38 15.99
C TRP A 250 -10.86 -11.41 16.41
N SER A 251 -11.97 -11.48 15.68
CA SER A 251 -13.00 -12.51 15.91
C SER A 251 -13.80 -12.78 14.65
N ALA A 252 -13.56 -13.95 14.06
CA ALA A 252 -14.44 -14.55 13.05
C ALA A 252 -14.40 -16.07 13.29
N PRO A 253 -15.14 -16.58 14.30
CA PRO A 253 -14.99 -17.95 14.76
C PRO A 253 -15.35 -18.98 13.68
N ASN A 254 -16.30 -18.68 12.78
CA ASN A 254 -16.62 -19.56 11.65
C ASN A 254 -15.47 -19.65 10.62
N CYS A 255 -14.47 -18.77 10.73
CA CYS A 255 -13.31 -18.70 9.86
C CYS A 255 -12.01 -19.16 10.52
N GLY A 256 -12.05 -19.54 11.80
CA GLY A 256 -10.86 -19.90 12.59
C GLY A 256 -9.98 -18.69 12.94
N VAL A 257 -10.56 -17.49 13.06
CA VAL A 257 -9.84 -16.25 13.41
C VAL A 257 -10.19 -15.83 14.83
N ARG A 258 -9.16 -15.68 15.67
CA ARG A 258 -9.19 -15.23 17.08
C ARG A 258 -7.93 -14.40 17.39
#